data_AF-A0A2B8AS10-F1
#
_entry.id   AF-A0A2B8AS10-F1
#
_cell.length_a   1.000
_cell.length_b   1.000
_cell.length_c   1.000
_cell.angle_alpha   90.00
_cell.angle_beta   90.00
_cell.angle_gamma   90.00
#
_symmetry.space_group_name_H-M   'P 1'
#
loop_
_entity.id
_entity.type
_entity.pdbx_description
1 polymer ?
#
loop_
_entity_poly.entity_id
_entity_poly.type
_entity_poly.pdbx_seq_one_letter_code
_entity_poly.pdbx_strand_id
1 'polypeptide(L)' 'MLRVDPHERPRLGEIRGNLIAWIAEAEREGWLGEVDGLTVSLAAAEDKLTQLDAEAARRSTVVHLGLSTFSQIATRSTEP' A
#
# COMPACT_ATOMS: atom_id res chain seq x y z
N MET A 1 10.97 9.51 8.66
CA MET A 1 10.28 8.94 7.47
C MET A 1 8.87 8.55 7.91
N LEU A 2 7.85 9.14 7.30
CA LEU A 2 6.45 8.87 7.63
C LEU A 2 6.09 7.47 7.10
N ARG A 3 5.95 6.48 7.99
CA ARG A 3 5.47 5.14 7.61
C ARG A 3 3.98 5.28 7.27
N VAL A 4 3.63 5.05 6.02
CA VAL A 4 2.24 4.97 5.55
C VAL A 4 1.56 3.79 6.29
N ASP A 5 0.36 4.03 6.81
CA ASP A 5 -0.35 3.04 7.63
C ASP A 5 -0.98 1.97 6.71
N PRO A 6 -0.76 0.67 6.94
CA PRO A 6 -1.37 -0.41 6.14
C PRO A 6 -2.91 -0.35 6.08
N HIS A 7 -3.57 0.23 7.09
CA HIS A 7 -5.03 0.42 7.10
C HIS A 7 -5.50 1.49 6.10
N GLU A 8 -4.59 2.32 5.55
CA GLU A 8 -4.90 3.31 4.53
C GLU A 8 -5.01 2.69 3.12
N ARG A 9 -4.58 1.45 2.91
CA ARG A 9 -4.63 0.76 1.62
C ARG A 9 -6.04 0.75 0.98
N PRO A 10 -7.11 0.29 1.67
CA PRO A 10 -8.46 0.33 1.09
C PRO A 10 -8.90 1.75 0.73
N ARG A 11 -8.60 2.72 1.59
CA ARG A 11 -8.92 4.14 1.36
C ARG A 11 -8.19 4.72 0.15
N LEU A 12 -6.91 4.37 -0.04
CA LEU A 12 -6.14 4.76 -1.23
C LEU A 12 -6.71 4.12 -2.51
N GLY A 13 -7.23 2.90 -2.42
CA GLY A 13 -7.96 2.25 -3.52
C GLY A 13 -9.23 3.02 -3.92
N GLU A 14 -10.00 3.49 -2.93
CA GLU A 14 -11.18 4.33 -3.16
C GLU A 14 -10.81 5.67 -3.81
N ILE A 15 -9.76 6.34 -3.30
CA ILE A 15 -9.25 7.58 -3.88
C ILE A 15 -8.81 7.36 -5.33
N ARG A 16 -8.11 6.25 -5.63
CA ARG A 16 -7.71 5.90 -7.00
C ARG A 16 -8.91 5.74 -7.92
N GLY A 17 -9.94 5.00 -7.47
CA GLY A 17 -11.17 4.81 -8.23
C GLY A 17 -11.89 6.12 -8.54
N ASN A 18 -11.98 7.00 -7.55
CA ASN A 18 -12.59 8.33 -7.73
C ASN A 18 -11.78 9.21 -8.69
N LEU A 19 -10.45 9.21 -8.59
CA LEU A 19 -9.58 9.96 -9.50
C LEU A 19 -9.74 9.49 -10.95
N ILE A 20 -9.80 8.17 -11.19
CA ILE A 20 -10.02 7.62 -12.53
C ILE A 20 -11.38 8.07 -13.10
N ALA A 21 -12.44 8.04 -12.28
CA ALA A 21 -13.76 8.50 -12.71
C ALA A 21 -13.76 10.01 -13.03
N TRP A 22 -13.06 10.82 -12.23
CA TRP A 22 -12.92 12.26 -12.45
C TRP A 22 -12.09 12.59 -13.69
N ILE A 23 -11.02 11.85 -13.96
CA ILE A 23 -10.22 12.00 -15.19
C ILE A 23 -11.09 11.69 -16.41
N ALA A 24 -11.84 10.59 -16.39
CA ALA A 24 -12.72 10.22 -17.50
C ALA A 24 -13.81 11.26 -17.78
N GLU A 25 -14.34 11.90 -16.74
CA GLU A 25 -15.29 13.01 -16.88
C GLU A 25 -14.61 14.26 -17.44
N ALA A 26 -13.46 14.65 -16.89
CA ALA A 26 -12.73 15.83 -17.32
C ALA A 26 -12.20 15.71 -18.77
N GLU A 27 -11.81 14.51 -19.22
CA GLU A 27 -11.48 14.22 -20.62
C GLU A 27 -12.70 14.37 -21.53
N ARG A 28 -13.87 13.90 -21.10
CA ARG A 28 -15.13 14.02 -21.85
C ARG A 28 -15.59 15.47 -21.99
N GLU A 29 -15.49 16.24 -20.91
CA GLU A 29 -15.92 17.65 -20.86
C GLU A 29 -14.84 18.61 -21.39
N GLY A 30 -13.66 18.09 -21.75
CA GLY A 30 -12.55 18.87 -22.32
C GLY A 30 -11.82 19.76 -21.31
N TRP A 31 -11.92 19.47 -20.02
CA TRP A 31 -11.25 20.19 -18.94
C TRP A 31 -9.80 19.72 -18.78
N LEU A 32 -8.99 19.96 -19.82
CA LEU A 32 -7.59 19.53 -19.91
C LEU A 32 -6.71 20.06 -18.76
N GLY A 33 -7.07 21.20 -18.16
CA GLY A 33 -6.36 21.75 -17.00
C GLY A 33 -6.58 20.95 -15.71
N GLU A 34 -7.77 20.40 -15.50
CA GLU A 34 -8.05 19.50 -14.38
C GLU A 34 -7.45 18.11 -14.60
N VAL A 35 -7.47 17.59 -15.84
CA VAL A 35 -6.96 16.25 -16.18
C VAL A 35 -5.48 16.11 -15.81
N ASP A 36 -4.65 17.11 -16.09
CA ASP A 36 -3.21 17.05 -15.80
C ASP A 36 -2.94 16.97 -14.29
N GLY A 37 -3.62 17.81 -13.50
CA GLY A 37 -3.52 17.79 -12.04
C GLY A 37 -4.05 16.50 -11.40
N LEU A 38 -5.12 15.94 -11.97
CA LEU A 38 -5.70 14.67 -11.52
C LEU A 38 -4.80 13.49 -11.88
N THR A 39 -4.14 13.51 -13.04
CA THR A 39 -3.20 12.47 -13.47
C THR A 39 -1.96 12.44 -12.58
N VAL A 40 -1.40 13.60 -12.21
CA VAL A 40 -0.30 13.68 -11.24
C VAL A 40 -0.72 13.14 -9.87
N SER A 41 -1.95 13.47 -9.44
CA SER A 41 -2.50 12.97 -8.17
C SER A 41 -2.73 11.45 -8.19
N LEU A 42 -3.15 10.91 -9.34
CA LEU A 42 -3.32 9.49 -9.56
C LEU A 42 -1.98 8.76 -9.49
N ALA A 43 -0.96 9.25 -10.19
CA ALA A 43 0.40 8.68 -10.14
C ALA A 43 0.95 8.66 -8.71
N ALA A 44 0.76 9.75 -7.95
CA ALA A 44 1.18 9.80 -6.54
C ALA A 44 0.41 8.81 -5.64
N ALA A 45 -0.86 8.52 -5.94
CA ALA A 45 -1.64 7.51 -5.22
C ALA A 45 -1.17 6.08 -5.56
N GLU A 46 -0.83 5.81 -6.82
CA GLU A 46 -0.30 4.52 -7.28
C GLU A 46 1.09 4.23 -6.71
N ASP A 47 1.96 5.24 -6.63
CA ASP A 47 3.28 5.13 -6.00
C ASP A 47 3.15 4.76 -4.51
N LYS A 48 2.20 5.37 -3.79
CA LYS A 48 1.92 5.04 -2.38
C LYS A 48 1.42 3.61 -2.21
N LEU A 49 0.56 3.13 -3.10
CA LEU A 49 0.10 1.74 -3.09
C LEU A 49 1.25 0.77 -3.35
N THR A 50 2.11 1.07 -4.32
CA THR A 50 3.30 0.27 -4.64
C THR A 50 4.27 0.23 -3.44
N GLN A 51 4.46 1.35 -2.75
CA GLN A 51 5.28 1.41 -1.55
C GLN A 51 4.69 0.57 -0.40
N LEU A 52 3.36 0.60 -0.21
CA LEU A 52 2.66 -0.23 0.77
C LEU A 52 2.80 -1.72 0.44
N ASP A 53 2.67 -2.11 -0.83
CA ASP A 53 2.85 -3.49 -1.27
C ASP A 53 4.29 -3.97 -1.09
N ALA A 54 5.28 -3.13 -1.42
CA ALA A 54 6.69 -3.44 -1.19
C ALA A 54 7.02 -3.59 0.30
N GLU A 55 6.47 -2.73 1.16
CA GLU A 55 6.63 -2.83 2.62
C GLU A 55 5.94 -4.10 3.17
N ALA A 56 4.75 -4.44 2.70
CA ALA A 56 4.06 -5.67 3.07
C ALA A 56 4.86 -6.92 2.65
N ALA A 57 5.40 -6.94 1.43
CA ALA A 57 6.26 -8.02 0.94
C ALA A 57 7.56 -8.13 1.73
N ARG A 58 8.20 -7.01 2.09
CA ARG A 58 9.38 -6.98 2.96
C ARG A 58 9.07 -7.50 4.35
N ARG A 59 7.95 -7.09 4.97
CA ARG A 59 7.52 -7.63 6.26
C ARG A 59 7.25 -9.12 6.18
N SER A 60 6.55 -9.58 5.13
CA SER A 60 6.33 -11.02 4.90
C SER A 60 7.66 -11.76 4.72
N THR A 61 8.64 -11.19 4.02
CA THR A 61 9.98 -11.79 3.84
C THR A 61 10.80 -11.80 5.12
N VAL A 62 10.75 -10.73 5.94
CA VAL A 62 11.40 -10.68 7.27
C VAL A 62 10.71 -11.63 8.25
N VAL A 63 9.40 -11.76 8.18
CA VAL A 63 8.60 -12.79 8.87
C VAL A 63 9.01 -14.17 8.35
N HIS A 64 9.23 -14.35 7.05
CA HIS A 64 9.67 -15.64 6.49
C HIS A 64 11.14 -15.98 6.84
N LEU A 65 11.99 -14.97 7.04
CA LEU A 65 13.40 -15.09 7.45
C LEU A 65 13.56 -15.11 8.99
N GLY A 66 12.51 -14.73 9.73
CA GLY A 66 12.48 -14.58 11.19
C GLY A 66 11.41 -15.41 11.93
N LEU A 67 10.60 -16.19 11.20
CA LEU A 67 9.81 -17.31 11.72
C LEU A 67 10.50 -18.66 11.38
N SER A 68 11.80 -18.78 11.60
CA SER A 68 12.27 -19.47 12.81
C SER A 68 11.79 -18.77 14.08
N THR A 69 10.53 -18.98 14.42
CA THR A 69 9.88 -18.32 15.54
C THR A 69 10.62 -18.69 16.82
N PHE A 70 11.22 -17.71 17.49
CA PHE A 70 11.78 -17.80 18.85
C PHE A 70 10.83 -18.45 19.88
N SER A 71 9.56 -18.71 19.53
CA SER A 71 8.56 -19.41 20.35
C SER A 71 8.69 -20.95 20.38
N GLN A 72 9.51 -21.59 19.54
CA GLN A 72 9.74 -23.06 19.57
C GLN A 72 10.94 -23.48 20.44
N ILE A 73 11.76 -22.53 20.91
CA ILE A 73 12.95 -22.83 21.73
C ILE A 73 12.58 -22.97 23.23
N ALA A 74 11.39 -22.52 23.64
CA ALA A 74 10.99 -22.45 25.04
C ALA A 74 10.09 -23.60 25.53
N THR A 75 10.06 -24.77 24.88
CA THR A 75 9.20 -25.91 25.32
C THR A 75 9.91 -27.24 25.52
N ARG A 76 11.24 -27.29 25.60
CA ARG A 76 11.93 -28.50 26.05
C ARG A 76 13.00 -28.23 27.10
N SER A 77 12.54 -27.87 28.28
CA SER A 77 13.18 -28.30 29.52
C SER A 77 12.15 -29.11 30.30
N THR A 78 11.93 -30.33 29.83
CA THR A 78 11.36 -31.40 30.66
C THR A 78 12.37 -31.70 31.76
N GLU A 79 11.91 -31.59 33.00
CA GLU A 79 12.47 -32.13 34.24
C GLU A 79 13.11 -33.52 34.07
N PRO A 80 14.15 -33.83 34.85
CA PRO A 80 13.95 -34.32 36.22
C PRO A 80 14.75 -33.60 37.31
#